data_AF-A0A447MY48-F1
#
_entry.id   AF-A0A447MY48-F1
#
_cell.length_a   1.000
_cell.length_b   1.000
_cell.length_c   1.000
_cell.angle_alpha   90.00
_cell.angle_beta   90.00
_cell.angle_gamma   90.00
#
_symmetry.space_group_name_H-M   'P 1'
#
loop_
_entity.id
_entity.type
_entity.pdbx_description
1 polymer ?
#
loop_
_entity_poly.entity_id
_entity_poly.type
_entity_poly.pdbx_seq_one_letter_code
_entity_poly.pdbx_strand_id
1 'polypeptide(L)'
;MVVWIVSARRNDIQIHVPYLEKTAQSVLVRWYHEGLDAFEHTCPTGRAIYDSAYASLINYLAAPEETDGFDDLIKSCREQHEALKAQLEQGRDRLLEIHSNGGEKAQQLAQSIEEQDDDTNLIAFAMNLFDIVGINQDDRGDNLIVADAVRPHVGAGFPRPAGRRLYYHV
;
A
#
# COMPACT_ATOMS: atom_id res chain seq x y z
N MET A 1 22.77 -4.49 6.86
CA MET A 1 21.29 -4.54 6.89
C MET A 1 20.81 -3.16 6.51
N VAL A 2 20.17 -2.99 5.35
CA VAL A 2 19.59 -1.69 4.95
C VAL A 2 18.26 -1.58 5.69
N VAL A 3 18.13 -0.58 6.56
CA VAL A 3 16.86 -0.31 7.25
C VAL A 3 16.10 0.69 6.39
N TRP A 4 15.01 0.24 5.79
CA TRP A 4 14.10 1.07 5.02
C TRP A 4 13.07 1.65 5.98
N ILE A 5 13.11 2.97 6.20
CA ILE A 5 12.04 3.65 6.95
C ILE A 5 11.04 4.15 5.92
N VAL A 6 9.90 3.46 5.85
CA VAL A 6 8.74 3.86 5.04
C VAL A 6 7.80 4.61 5.97
N SER A 7 7.65 5.93 5.76
CA SER A 7 6.60 6.72 6.40
C SER A 7 5.54 7.06 5.38
N ALA A 8 4.35 6.48 5.54
CA ALA A 8 3.20 6.84 4.71
C ALA A 8 2.38 7.93 5.43
N ARG A 9 2.29 9.12 4.83
CA ARG A 9 1.21 10.08 5.10
C ARG A 9 0.35 10.17 3.85
N ARG A 10 -0.90 10.66 4.02
CA ARG A 10 -2.04 10.59 3.09
C ARG A 10 -1.75 10.68 1.57
N ASN A 11 -0.67 11.31 1.10
CA ASN A 11 -0.44 11.47 -0.34
C ASN A 11 0.94 11.02 -0.87
N ASP A 12 2.00 10.91 -0.06
CA ASP A 12 3.36 10.56 -0.55
C ASP A 12 4.12 9.60 0.37
N ILE A 13 4.87 8.67 -0.23
CA ILE A 13 5.77 7.75 0.48
C ILE A 13 7.16 8.38 0.55
N GLN A 14 7.66 8.58 1.77
CA GLN A 14 9.04 9.02 1.99
C GLN A 14 9.93 7.80 2.29
N ILE A 15 10.94 7.59 1.45
CA ILE A 15 11.92 6.50 1.60
C ILE A 15 13.25 7.10 2.04
N HIS A 16 13.65 6.82 3.28
CA HIS A 16 14.97 7.19 3.79
C HIS A 16 15.91 5.98 3.76
N VAL A 17 17.07 6.14 3.12
CA VAL A 17 18.06 5.07 2.90
C VAL A 17 19.42 5.46 3.51
N PRO A 18 19.59 5.36 4.84
CA PRO A 18 20.89 5.58 5.46
C PRO A 18 21.83 4.42 5.14
N TYR A 19 23.04 4.74 4.66
CA TYR A 19 24.08 3.75 4.38
C TYR A 19 25.47 4.30 4.78
N LEU A 20 26.41 3.38 5.00
CA LEU A 20 27.80 3.73 5.28
C LEU A 20 28.57 3.90 3.95
N GLU A 21 29.36 4.97 3.86
CA GLU A 21 30.21 5.22 2.70
C GLU A 21 31.25 4.11 2.50
N LYS A 22 31.61 3.85 1.23
CA LYS A 22 32.60 2.83 0.83
C LYS A 22 32.29 1.42 1.33
N THR A 23 31.00 1.08 1.37
CA THR A 23 30.56 -0.28 1.73
C THR A 23 29.78 -0.91 0.58
N ALA A 24 29.59 -2.23 0.64
CA ALA A 24 28.67 -2.91 -0.27
C ALA A 24 27.26 -2.27 -0.30
N GLN A 25 26.85 -1.62 0.81
CA GLN A 25 25.57 -0.92 0.85
C GLN A 25 25.57 0.33 -0.04
N SER A 26 26.64 1.12 -0.07
CA SER A 26 26.70 2.30 -0.97
C SER A 26 26.65 1.89 -2.44
N VAL A 27 27.31 0.78 -2.80
CA VAL A 27 27.27 0.22 -4.17
C VAL A 27 25.85 -0.23 -4.52
N LEU A 28 25.18 -0.98 -3.64
CA LEU A 28 23.79 -1.43 -3.87
C LEU A 28 22.82 -0.27 -4.00
N VAL A 29 22.91 0.73 -3.13
CA VAL A 29 22.00 1.89 -3.16
C VAL A 29 22.11 2.61 -4.49
N ARG A 30 23.33 2.89 -4.95
CA ARG A 30 23.57 3.50 -6.26
C ARG A 30 23.03 2.65 -7.40
N TRP A 31 23.31 1.35 -7.41
CA TRP A 31 22.82 0.46 -8.47
C TRP A 31 21.28 0.37 -8.51
N TYR A 32 20.62 0.26 -7.35
CA TYR A 32 19.16 0.23 -7.26
C TYR A 32 18.50 1.54 -7.67
N HIS A 33 19.08 2.69 -7.34
CA HIS A 33 18.52 4.00 -7.70
C HIS A 33 18.91 4.41 -9.12
N GLU A 34 20.20 4.54 -9.39
CA GLU A 34 20.73 5.06 -10.64
C GLU A 34 20.60 4.06 -11.79
N GLY A 35 20.72 2.76 -11.52
CA GLY A 35 20.63 1.71 -12.54
C GLY A 35 19.19 1.24 -12.81
N LEU A 36 18.39 1.08 -11.75
CA LEU A 36 17.08 0.41 -11.85
C LEU A 36 15.88 1.29 -11.48
N ASP A 37 16.11 2.47 -10.91
CA ASP A 37 15.07 3.37 -10.40
C ASP A 37 14.04 2.69 -9.48
N ALA A 38 14.52 1.77 -8.66
CA ALA A 38 13.68 0.86 -7.89
C ALA A 38 13.09 1.48 -6.61
N PHE A 39 13.49 2.70 -6.24
CA PHE A 39 12.94 3.41 -5.08
C PHE A 39 11.73 4.26 -5.44
N GLU A 40 11.74 4.88 -6.62
CA GLU A 40 10.70 5.80 -7.04
C GLU A 40 9.61 5.08 -7.85
N HIS A 41 9.97 3.99 -8.53
CA HIS A 41 9.06 3.24 -9.38
C HIS A 41 9.02 1.75 -9.04
N THR A 42 7.86 1.14 -9.27
CA THR A 42 7.76 -0.32 -9.29
C THR A 42 8.61 -0.84 -10.45
N CYS A 43 9.67 -1.59 -10.15
CA CYS A 43 10.64 -2.05 -11.14
C CYS A 43 10.40 -3.53 -11.51
N PRO A 44 9.61 -3.84 -12.57
CA PRO A 44 9.38 -5.23 -13.00
C PRO A 44 10.61 -5.85 -13.69
N THR A 45 11.58 -5.03 -14.11
CA THR A 45 12.76 -5.46 -14.89
C THR A 45 13.98 -5.78 -14.02
N GLY A 46 13.93 -5.46 -12.73
CA GLY A 46 15.08 -5.55 -11.82
C GLY A 46 15.67 -6.94 -11.72
N ARG A 47 14.86 -8.01 -11.80
CA ARG A 47 15.36 -9.38 -11.75
C ARG A 47 16.17 -9.76 -12.99
N ALA A 48 15.69 -9.42 -14.18
CA ALA A 48 16.37 -9.75 -15.43
C ALA A 48 17.73 -9.05 -15.52
N ILE A 49 17.78 -7.77 -15.10
CA ILE A 49 19.00 -6.97 -15.09
C ILE A 49 19.96 -7.43 -13.99
N TYR A 50 19.43 -7.84 -12.84
CA TYR A 50 20.25 -8.47 -11.80
C TYR A 50 20.94 -9.72 -12.33
N ASP A 51 20.20 -10.63 -12.97
CA ASP A 51 20.75 -11.88 -13.46
C ASP A 51 21.83 -11.64 -14.55
N SER A 52 21.71 -10.59 -15.38
CA SER A 52 22.73 -10.21 -16.37
C SER A 52 23.94 -9.49 -15.77
N ALA A 53 23.73 -8.61 -14.79
CA ALA A 53 24.78 -7.81 -14.15
C ALA A 53 25.46 -8.51 -12.97
N TYR A 54 24.92 -9.64 -12.49
CA TYR A 54 25.33 -10.30 -11.24
C TYR A 54 26.83 -10.53 -11.11
N ALA A 55 27.43 -11.10 -12.16
CA ALA A 55 28.85 -11.46 -12.16
C ALA A 55 29.75 -10.23 -11.97
N SER A 56 29.40 -9.11 -12.59
CA SER A 56 30.12 -7.84 -12.46
C SER A 56 29.81 -7.17 -11.13
N LEU A 57 28.53 -7.13 -10.73
CA LEU A 57 28.06 -6.48 -9.51
C LEU A 57 28.69 -7.08 -8.25
N ILE A 58 28.82 -8.41 -8.18
CA ILE A 58 29.42 -9.08 -7.02
C ILE A 58 30.86 -8.64 -6.77
N ASN A 59 31.64 -8.35 -7.82
CA ASN A 59 33.02 -7.89 -7.66
C ASN A 59 33.06 -6.51 -6.98
N TYR A 60 32.19 -5.58 -7.39
CA TYR A 60 32.06 -4.27 -6.75
C TYR A 60 31.51 -4.35 -5.32
N LEU A 61 30.69 -5.36 -5.01
CA LEU A 61 30.23 -5.61 -3.64
C LEU A 61 31.33 -6.19 -2.74
N ALA A 62 32.23 -6.99 -3.31
CA ALA A 62 33.38 -7.57 -2.60
C ALA A 62 34.49 -6.54 -2.35
N ALA A 63 34.69 -5.60 -3.27
CA ALA A 63 35.68 -4.53 -3.18
C ALA A 63 35.02 -3.14 -3.41
N PRO A 64 34.24 -2.63 -2.43
CA PRO A 64 33.49 -1.39 -2.59
C PRO A 64 34.34 -0.11 -2.68
N GLU A 65 35.65 -0.22 -2.43
CA GLU A 65 36.61 0.88 -2.62
C GLU A 65 37.13 0.98 -4.07
N GLU A 66 37.07 -0.11 -4.83
CA GLU A 66 37.45 -0.17 -6.24
C GLU A 66 36.22 0.04 -7.12
N THR A 67 35.95 1.30 -7.44
CA THR A 67 34.74 1.71 -8.19
C THR A 67 35.02 2.08 -9.64
N ASP A 68 36.25 1.87 -10.12
CA ASP A 68 36.62 2.10 -11.50
C ASP A 68 35.77 1.24 -12.44
N GLY A 69 35.06 1.88 -13.38
CA GLY A 69 34.13 1.21 -14.30
C GLY A 69 32.75 0.88 -13.73
N PHE A 70 32.48 1.21 -12.46
CA PHE A 70 31.16 0.99 -11.86
C PHE A 70 30.08 1.89 -12.48
N ASP A 71 30.43 3.14 -12.83
CA ASP A 71 29.50 4.07 -13.50
C ASP A 71 29.10 3.56 -14.89
N ASP A 72 30.01 2.90 -15.62
CA ASP A 72 29.70 2.26 -16.89
C ASP A 72 28.74 1.07 -16.72
N LEU A 73 28.92 0.28 -15.65
CA LEU A 73 27.98 -0.79 -15.29
C LEU A 73 26.58 -0.23 -14.98
N ILE A 74 26.50 0.85 -14.18
CA ILE A 74 25.23 1.52 -13.87
C ILE A 74 24.56 2.01 -15.15
N LYS A 75 25.31 2.67 -16.03
CA LYS A 75 24.79 3.18 -17.30
C LYS A 75 24.25 2.05 -18.17
N SER A 76 25.00 0.95 -18.30
CA SER A 76 24.53 -0.23 -19.04
C SER A 76 23.27 -0.84 -18.44
N CYS A 77 23.17 -0.91 -17.11
CA CYS A 77 21.97 -1.39 -16.42
C CYS A 77 20.77 -0.46 -16.68
N ARG A 78 20.97 0.86 -16.67
CA ARG A 78 19.94 1.86 -16.98
C ARG A 78 19.44 1.73 -18.42
N GLU A 79 20.35 1.58 -19.38
CA GLU A 79 19.97 1.39 -20.79
C GLU A 79 19.13 0.11 -20.98
N GLN A 80 19.52 -0.99 -20.32
CA GLN A 80 18.73 -2.24 -20.32
C GLN A 80 17.37 -2.06 -19.62
N HIS A 81 17.32 -1.32 -18.51
CA HIS A 81 16.10 -1.00 -17.78
C HIS A 81 15.10 -0.26 -18.67
N GLU A 82 15.52 0.84 -19.30
CA GLU A 82 14.65 1.62 -20.18
C GLU A 82 14.20 0.81 -21.40
N ALA A 83 15.08 0.00 -21.99
CA ALA A 83 14.72 -0.85 -23.12
C ALA A 83 13.67 -1.89 -22.75
N LEU A 84 13.84 -2.61 -21.63
CA LEU A 84 12.86 -3.60 -21.16
C LEU A 84 11.55 -2.95 -20.73
N LYS A 85 11.61 -1.79 -20.08
CA LYS A 85 10.42 -1.01 -19.70
C LYS A 85 9.61 -0.63 -20.94
N ALA A 86 10.26 -0.10 -21.98
CA ALA A 86 9.61 0.24 -23.24
C ALA A 86 8.98 -1.00 -23.93
N GLN A 87 9.64 -2.15 -23.88
CA GLN A 87 9.08 -3.40 -24.42
C GLN A 87 7.83 -3.85 -23.65
N LEU A 88 7.84 -3.75 -22.32
CA LEU A 88 6.69 -4.10 -21.49
C LEU A 88 5.51 -3.13 -21.72
N GLU A 89 5.80 -1.84 -21.92
CA GLU A 89 4.78 -0.83 -22.27
C GLU A 89 4.18 -1.08 -23.66
N GLN A 90 4.98 -1.54 -24.62
CA GLN A 90 4.49 -1.94 -25.95
C GLN A 90 3.69 -3.24 -25.92
N GLY A 91 4.04 -4.18 -25.04
CA GLY A 91 3.30 -5.42 -24.82
C GLY A 91 2.02 -5.23 -23.99
N ARG A 92 1.82 -4.05 -23.40
CA ARG A 92 0.64 -3.70 -22.62
C ARG A 92 -0.54 -3.48 -23.58
N ASP A 93 -1.49 -4.40 -23.56
CA ASP A 93 -2.72 -4.25 -24.33
C ASP A 93 -3.57 -3.11 -23.75
N ARG A 94 -3.41 -1.93 -24.37
CA ARG A 94 -4.07 -0.68 -23.97
C ARG A 94 -5.60 -0.81 -23.95
N LEU A 95 -6.18 -1.69 -24.78
CA LEU A 95 -7.61 -1.92 -24.81
C LEU A 95 -8.07 -2.71 -23.58
N LEU A 96 -7.30 -3.72 -23.16
CA LEU A 96 -7.60 -4.46 -21.93
C LEU A 96 -7.57 -3.54 -20.70
N GLU A 97 -6.64 -2.60 -20.61
CA GLU A 97 -6.58 -1.65 -19.49
C GLU A 97 -7.81 -0.74 -19.41
N ILE A 98 -8.23 -0.18 -20.54
CA ILE A 98 -9.42 0.69 -20.61
C ILE A 98 -10.67 -0.07 -20.20
N HIS A 99 -10.80 -1.33 -20.62
CA HIS A 99 -11.97 -2.14 -20.31
C HIS A 99 -11.93 -2.80 -18.92
N SER A 100 -10.73 -3.03 -18.36
CA SER A 100 -10.57 -3.70 -17.07
C SER A 100 -10.74 -2.77 -15.87
N ASN A 101 -10.45 -1.46 -16.02
CA ASN A 101 -10.64 -0.49 -14.93
C ASN A 101 -12.10 -0.02 -14.79
N GLY A 102 -13.03 -0.51 -15.62
CA GLY A 102 -14.45 -0.13 -15.60
C GLY A 102 -14.75 1.32 -16.01
N GLY A 103 -13.72 2.16 -16.14
CA GLY A 103 -13.78 3.54 -16.62
C GLY A 103 -14.69 4.43 -15.78
N GLU A 104 -15.34 5.37 -16.45
CA GLU A 104 -16.25 6.35 -15.84
C GLU A 104 -17.42 5.67 -15.09
N LYS A 105 -17.89 4.52 -15.56
CA LYS A 105 -18.97 3.78 -14.91
C LYS A 105 -18.59 3.26 -13.53
N ALA A 106 -17.35 2.78 -13.37
CA ALA A 106 -16.86 2.31 -12.07
C ALA A 106 -16.70 3.49 -11.09
N GLN A 107 -16.25 4.66 -11.57
CA GLN A 107 -16.15 5.86 -10.76
C GLN A 107 -17.53 6.37 -10.31
N GLN A 108 -18.51 6.43 -11.23
CA GLN A 108 -19.89 6.80 -10.88
C GLN A 108 -20.51 5.84 -9.87
N LEU A 109 -20.25 4.53 -10.02
CA LEU A 109 -20.71 3.53 -9.05
C LEU A 109 -20.06 3.76 -7.68
N ALA A 110 -18.75 3.96 -7.62
CA ALA A 110 -18.04 4.26 -6.37
C ALA A 110 -18.61 5.51 -5.68
N GLN A 111 -18.82 6.59 -6.44
CA GLN A 111 -19.43 7.81 -5.92
C GLN A 111 -20.86 7.56 -5.40
N SER A 112 -21.68 6.80 -6.12
CA SER A 112 -23.05 6.49 -5.68
C SER A 112 -23.11 5.64 -4.42
N ILE A 113 -22.06 4.86 -4.13
CA ILE A 113 -21.92 4.09 -2.90
C ILE A 113 -21.47 5.02 -1.76
N GLU A 114 -20.49 5.89 -2.02
CA GLU A 114 -20.01 6.88 -1.05
C GLU A 114 -21.13 7.85 -0.61
N GLU A 115 -21.98 8.30 -1.55
CA GLU A 115 -23.16 9.12 -1.25
C GLU A 115 -24.21 8.38 -0.39
N GLN A 116 -24.27 7.04 -0.45
CA GLN A 116 -25.15 6.24 0.40
C GLN A 116 -24.57 6.01 1.79
N ASP A 117 -23.24 5.88 1.91
CA ASP A 117 -22.56 5.73 3.20
C ASP A 117 -22.69 6.99 4.07
N ASP A 118 -22.78 8.17 3.46
CA ASP A 118 -23.03 9.44 4.16
C ASP A 118 -24.50 9.64 4.62
N ASP A 119 -25.39 8.65 4.39
CA ASP A 119 -26.79 8.75 4.80
C ASP A 119 -26.99 8.60 6.32
N THR A 120 -27.06 9.75 6.99
CA THR A 120 -27.36 9.86 8.44
C THR A 120 -28.69 9.24 8.88
N ASN A 121 -29.62 8.94 7.96
CA ASN A 121 -30.88 8.28 8.31
C ASN A 121 -30.65 6.88 8.88
N LEU A 122 -29.62 6.17 8.40
CA LEU A 122 -29.29 4.83 8.89
C LEU A 122 -28.81 4.90 10.35
N ILE A 123 -28.00 5.90 10.68
CA ILE A 123 -27.50 6.16 12.03
C ILE A 123 -28.68 6.47 12.96
N ALA A 124 -29.55 7.39 12.57
CA ALA A 124 -30.74 7.77 13.34
C ALA A 124 -31.69 6.58 13.56
N PHE A 125 -31.89 5.75 12.53
CA PHE A 125 -32.69 4.53 12.61
C PHE A 125 -32.09 3.52 13.59
N ALA A 126 -30.77 3.26 13.50
CA ALA A 126 -30.08 2.32 14.39
C ALA A 126 -30.14 2.78 15.85
N MET A 127 -29.91 4.07 16.12
CA MET A 127 -30.01 4.64 17.47
C MET A 127 -31.42 4.47 18.07
N ASN A 128 -32.46 4.73 17.29
CA ASN A 128 -33.85 4.59 17.72
C ASN A 128 -34.23 3.11 17.96
N LEU A 129 -33.81 2.21 17.06
CA LEU A 129 -34.02 0.77 17.23
C LEU A 129 -33.37 0.25 18.52
N PHE A 130 -32.14 0.67 18.81
CA PHE A 130 -31.43 0.26 20.02
C PHE A 130 -32.10 0.78 21.30
N ASP A 131 -32.64 1.99 21.29
CA ASP A 131 -33.41 2.55 22.42
C ASP A 131 -34.70 1.73 22.67
N ILE A 132 -35.47 1.43 21.63
CA ILE A 132 -36.70 0.62 21.72
C ILE A 132 -36.42 -0.79 22.27
N VAL A 133 -35.29 -1.39 21.90
CA VAL A 133 -34.88 -2.73 22.33
C VAL A 133 -34.20 -2.71 23.72
N GLY A 134 -33.90 -1.54 24.29
CA GLY A 134 -33.30 -1.39 25.62
C GLY A 134 -31.78 -1.64 25.65
N ILE A 135 -31.09 -1.32 24.55
CA ILE A 135 -29.63 -1.33 24.42
C ILE A 135 -29.11 0.07 24.76
N ASN A 136 -28.29 0.19 25.80
CA ASN A 136 -27.59 1.43 26.13
C ASN A 136 -26.55 1.74 25.08
N GLN A 137 -26.38 3.03 24.76
CA GLN A 137 -25.41 3.53 23.81
C GLN A 137 -24.51 4.54 24.54
N ASP A 138 -23.25 4.18 24.72
CA ASP A 138 -22.21 5.04 25.31
C ASP A 138 -21.30 5.54 24.18
N ASP A 139 -21.46 6.80 23.80
CA ASP A 139 -20.66 7.46 22.76
C ASP A 139 -19.26 7.74 23.30
N ARG A 140 -18.24 7.21 22.61
CA ARG A 140 -16.83 7.34 22.99
C ARG A 140 -16.07 8.36 22.16
N GLY A 141 -16.71 9.05 21.21
CA GLY A 141 -16.03 9.87 20.22
C GLY A 141 -15.32 9.04 19.14
N ASP A 142 -14.74 9.69 18.13
CA ASP A 142 -14.09 9.06 16.98
C ASP A 142 -14.97 8.03 16.25
N ASN A 143 -16.26 8.39 16.02
CA ASN A 143 -17.18 7.53 15.28
C ASN A 143 -17.30 6.13 15.94
N LEU A 144 -17.38 6.07 17.28
CA LEU A 144 -17.41 4.82 18.05
C LEU A 144 -18.53 4.83 19.11
N ILE A 145 -19.46 3.87 18.99
CA ILE A 145 -20.51 3.64 19.99
C ILE A 145 -20.27 2.30 20.70
N VAL A 146 -20.31 2.33 22.02
CA VAL A 146 -20.30 1.13 22.87
C VAL A 146 -21.74 0.79 23.24
N ALA A 147 -22.19 -0.39 22.81
CA ALA A 147 -23.56 -0.86 23.05
C ALA A 147 -23.62 -1.90 24.19
N ASP A 148 -24.35 -1.60 25.27
CA ASP A 148 -24.51 -2.46 26.46
C ASP A 148 -26.00 -2.69 26.79
N ALA A 149 -26.45 -3.94 26.94
CA ALA A 149 -27.84 -4.24 27.29
C ALA A 149 -28.16 -3.86 28.75
N VAL A 150 -29.21 -3.05 29.00
CA VAL A 150 -29.52 -2.53 30.35
C VAL A 150 -30.32 -3.50 31.22
N ARG A 151 -31.01 -4.49 30.63
CA ARG A 151 -31.77 -5.51 31.38
C ARG A 151 -31.86 -6.84 30.61
N PRO A 152 -32.11 -7.99 31.28
CA PRO A 152 -32.60 -9.17 30.59
C PRO A 152 -34.04 -8.88 30.13
N HIS A 153 -34.24 -8.51 28.87
CA HIS A 153 -35.59 -8.31 28.34
C HIS A 153 -36.23 -9.62 27.86
N VAL A 154 -37.56 -9.61 27.98
CA VAL A 154 -38.55 -10.61 27.64
C VAL A 154 -38.40 -11.06 26.18
N GLY A 155 -38.17 -12.36 25.96
CA GLY A 155 -38.16 -12.97 24.62
C GLY A 155 -36.79 -13.02 23.95
N ALA A 156 -36.41 -14.23 23.51
CA ALA A 156 -35.20 -14.62 22.77
C ALA A 156 -34.09 -13.56 22.68
N GLY A 157 -33.05 -13.71 23.52
CA GLY A 157 -31.96 -12.75 23.63
C GLY A 157 -31.36 -12.32 22.29
N PHE A 158 -31.07 -11.02 22.16
CA PHE A 158 -30.33 -10.45 21.04
C PHE A 158 -29.10 -11.33 20.75
N PRO A 159 -28.85 -11.76 19.50
CA PRO A 159 -27.77 -12.68 19.18
C PRO A 159 -26.42 -11.99 19.45
N ARG A 160 -25.93 -12.17 20.68
CA ARG A 160 -24.60 -11.74 21.10
C ARG A 160 -23.64 -12.90 20.89
N PRO A 161 -22.47 -12.69 20.26
CA PRO A 161 -21.34 -13.58 20.54
C PRO A 161 -21.07 -13.49 22.04
N ALA A 162 -21.16 -14.63 22.74
CA ALA A 162 -21.22 -14.69 24.19
C ALA A 162 -20.12 -13.86 24.87
N GLY A 163 -20.52 -12.90 25.71
CA GLY A 163 -19.64 -12.23 26.67
C GLY A 163 -18.79 -11.06 26.18
N ARG A 164 -19.09 -10.43 25.04
CA ARG A 164 -18.33 -9.26 24.54
C ARG A 164 -19.17 -8.00 24.40
N ARG A 165 -18.59 -6.85 24.80
CA ARG A 165 -19.04 -5.51 24.40
C ARG A 165 -18.99 -5.42 22.88
N LEU A 166 -20.04 -4.89 22.26
CA LEU A 166 -20.06 -4.63 20.83
C LEU A 166 -19.60 -3.19 20.60
N TYR A 167 -18.57 -3.06 19.77
CA TYR A 167 -18.00 -1.80 19.33
C TYR A 167 -18.53 -1.55 17.92
N TYR A 168 -19.32 -0.50 17.76
CA TYR A 168 -19.80 -0.08 16.45
C TYR A 168 -19.02 1.13 16.01
N HIS A 169 -18.39 1.05 14.84
CA HIS A 169 -17.97 2.26 14.14
C HIS A 169 -19.18 2.85 13.45
N VAL A 170 -19.46 4.13 13.73
CA VAL A 170 -20.58 4.91 13.20
C VAL A 170 -20.02 6.10 12.47
#